data_AF-G2GYM8-F1
#
_entry.id   AF-G2GYM8-F1
#
_cell.length_a   1.000
_cell.length_b   1.000
_cell.length_c   1.000
_cell.angle_alpha   90.00
_cell.angle_beta   90.00
_cell.angle_gamma   90.00
#
_symmetry.space_group_name_H-M   'P 1'
#
loop_
_entity.id
_entity.type
_entity.pdbx_description
1 polymer ?
#
loop_
_entity_poly.entity_id
_entity_poly.type
_entity_poly.pdbx_seq_one_letter_code
_entity_poly.pdbx_strand_id
1 'polypeptide(L)'
;VWRVITKIIFNYSWTTIDILLGNGDYKLIAPGVSEDQQVEYSLYKGYLYYTLCAPETGDAVVVLGLNKAQADLRIKCSNNKVKWVISASHIPGMQVTLTDSVLNFQRHSPDKKTEIIKITITDLKNTQLIIQLASGLLEIDKKNLRIIPLQVNVQTLLDNRIIANKNHKTVKNIYLNIPKA
;
A
#
# COMPACT_ATOMS: atom_id res chain seq x y z
N VAL A 1 -6.51 2.13 55.04
CA VAL A 1 -5.70 2.93 54.08
C VAL A 1 -5.95 2.38 52.70
N TRP A 2 -6.51 3.18 51.78
CA TRP A 2 -6.71 2.78 50.39
C TRP A 2 -5.44 3.10 49.59
N ARG A 3 -5.00 2.17 48.73
CA ARG A 3 -3.91 2.39 47.78
C ARG A 3 -4.45 2.26 46.37
N VAL A 4 -4.04 3.17 45.50
CA VAL A 4 -4.41 3.20 44.08
C VAL A 4 -3.14 3.33 43.25
N ILE A 5 -3.12 2.68 42.09
CA ILE A 5 -2.07 2.84 41.09
C ILE A 5 -2.19 4.24 40.50
N THR A 6 -1.20 5.10 40.73
CA THR A 6 -1.20 6.49 40.26
C THR A 6 -0.42 6.69 38.96
N LYS A 7 0.33 5.68 38.50
CA LYS A 7 1.16 5.77 37.32
C LYS A 7 1.30 4.43 36.62
N ILE A 8 1.21 4.45 35.30
CA ILE A 8 1.60 3.36 34.41
C ILE A 8 2.83 3.84 33.63
N ILE A 9 3.87 3.02 33.61
CA ILE A 9 5.10 3.29 32.87
C ILE A 9 5.19 2.24 31.77
N PHE A 10 5.28 2.68 30.52
CA PHE A 10 5.42 1.80 29.37
C PHE A 10 6.89 1.64 29.00
N ASN A 11 7.35 0.39 28.93
CA ASN A 11 8.66 0.04 28.42
C ASN A 11 8.47 -0.76 27.13
N TYR A 12 8.77 -0.13 26.00
CA TYR A 12 8.64 -0.76 24.69
C TYR A 12 9.93 -1.47 24.30
N SER A 13 9.80 -2.64 23.69
CA SER A 13 10.92 -3.39 23.12
C SER A 13 10.71 -3.55 21.62
N TRP A 14 11.82 -3.54 20.88
CA TRP A 14 11.78 -3.82 19.45
C TRP A 14 11.12 -5.18 19.19
N THR A 15 10.13 -5.20 18.31
CA THR A 15 9.29 -6.35 18.02
C THR A 15 9.08 -6.47 16.53
N THR A 16 9.38 -7.66 16.00
CA THR A 16 9.06 -8.03 14.62
C THR A 16 7.82 -8.92 14.62
N ILE A 17 6.85 -8.60 13.77
CA ILE A 17 5.62 -9.39 13.60
C ILE A 17 5.61 -9.96 12.18
N ASP A 18 5.61 -11.30 12.09
CA ASP A 18 5.49 -12.01 10.82
C ASP A 18 4.02 -12.37 10.58
N ILE A 19 3.48 -11.96 9.43
CA ILE A 19 2.12 -12.23 8.98
C ILE A 19 2.21 -13.20 7.81
N LEU A 20 1.75 -14.43 8.02
CA LEU A 20 1.75 -15.50 7.02
C LEU A 20 0.43 -15.48 6.25
N LEU A 21 0.51 -15.28 4.93
CA LEU A 21 -0.65 -15.26 4.06
C LEU A 21 -0.77 -16.59 3.32
N GLY A 22 -1.99 -17.13 3.25
CA GLY A 22 -2.32 -18.26 2.38
C GLY A 22 -2.73 -17.82 0.98
N ASN A 23 -3.25 -18.76 0.19
CA ASN A 23 -3.88 -18.43 -1.10
C ASN A 23 -5.22 -17.70 -0.88
N GLY A 24 -5.57 -16.79 -1.79
CA GLY A 24 -6.83 -16.03 -1.74
C GLY A 24 -6.66 -14.51 -1.73
N ASP A 25 -7.75 -13.82 -1.37
CA ASP A 25 -7.85 -12.36 -1.47
C ASP A 25 -7.85 -11.69 -0.09
N TYR A 26 -6.88 -10.79 0.14
CA TYR A 26 -6.68 -10.11 1.41
C TYR A 26 -6.81 -8.60 1.26
N LYS A 27 -7.49 -7.98 2.22
CA LYS A 27 -7.58 -6.52 2.37
C LYS A 27 -7.02 -6.16 3.73
N LEU A 28 -5.77 -5.71 3.72
CA LEU A 28 -5.01 -5.37 4.91
C LEU A 28 -4.90 -3.86 5.03
N ILE A 29 -4.85 -3.39 6.27
CA ILE A 29 -4.57 -1.99 6.59
C ILE A 29 -3.34 -2.02 7.50
N ALA A 30 -2.29 -1.32 7.10
CA ALA A 30 -1.10 -1.19 7.91
C ALA A 30 -1.41 -0.36 9.16
N PRO A 31 -0.95 -0.74 10.35
CA PRO A 31 -1.23 0.00 11.57
C PRO A 31 -0.47 1.33 11.55
N GLY A 32 -1.22 2.42 11.75
CA GLY A 32 -0.71 3.78 11.83
C GLY A 32 -1.46 4.60 12.86
N VAL A 33 -1.23 5.91 12.87
CA VAL A 33 -2.01 6.85 13.68
C VAL A 33 -3.17 7.41 12.86
N SER A 34 -4.17 7.95 13.54
CA SER A 34 -5.25 8.69 12.91
C SER A 34 -4.73 9.95 12.19
N GLU A 35 -5.48 10.44 11.20
CA GLU A 35 -5.06 11.58 10.38
C GLU A 35 -4.85 12.88 11.17
N ASP A 36 -5.59 13.04 12.27
CA ASP A 36 -5.55 14.19 13.17
C ASP A 36 -4.39 14.12 14.20
N GLN A 37 -3.87 12.94 14.50
CA GLN A 37 -2.79 12.76 15.48
C GLN A 37 -1.44 13.27 14.96
N GLN A 38 -0.63 13.92 15.81
CA GLN A 38 0.72 14.38 15.43
C GLN A 38 1.69 13.19 15.28
N VAL A 39 2.49 13.22 14.20
CA VAL A 39 3.46 12.17 13.81
C VAL A 39 4.54 11.95 14.89
N GLU A 40 4.83 13.01 15.65
CA GLU A 40 5.80 13.06 16.76
C GLU A 40 5.50 12.04 17.86
N TYR A 41 4.24 11.63 17.98
CA TYR A 41 3.77 10.65 18.97
C TYR A 41 3.75 9.20 18.45
N SER A 42 4.28 8.93 17.25
CA SER A 42 4.33 7.57 16.68
C SER A 42 5.46 6.73 17.30
N LEU A 43 5.50 6.63 18.63
CA LEU A 43 6.47 5.82 19.38
C LEU A 43 6.60 4.40 18.79
N TYR A 44 5.48 3.78 18.42
CA TYR A 44 5.46 2.42 17.87
C TYR A 44 6.26 2.26 16.59
N LYS A 45 6.44 3.30 15.77
CA LYS A 45 7.21 3.23 14.52
C LYS A 45 8.68 2.88 14.75
N GLY A 46 9.23 3.28 15.91
CA GLY A 46 10.60 2.94 16.31
C GLY A 46 10.76 1.56 16.94
N TYR A 47 9.67 0.86 17.24
CA TYR A 47 9.70 -0.43 17.96
C TYR A 47 8.97 -1.56 17.24
N LEU A 48 8.18 -1.29 16.22
CA LEU A 48 7.44 -2.30 15.45
C LEU A 48 7.99 -2.42 14.04
N TYR A 49 8.12 -3.65 13.57
CA TYR A 49 8.44 -3.98 12.19
C TYR A 49 7.59 -5.14 11.72
N TYR A 50 6.96 -5.02 10.56
CA TYR A 50 6.09 -6.07 10.02
C TYR A 50 6.75 -6.78 8.85
N THR A 51 6.65 -8.10 8.81
CA THR A 51 6.96 -8.89 7.62
C THR A 51 5.67 -9.53 7.09
N LEU A 52 5.26 -9.18 5.89
CA LEU A 52 4.19 -9.85 5.16
C LEU A 52 4.80 -10.97 4.31
N CYS A 53 4.50 -12.22 4.63
CA CYS A 53 4.99 -13.40 3.92
C CYS A 53 3.92 -13.90 2.96
N ALA A 54 4.17 -13.77 1.66
CA ALA A 54 3.32 -14.33 0.61
C ALA A 54 3.35 -15.88 0.64
N PRO A 55 2.29 -16.56 0.17
CA PRO A 55 2.32 -18.00 0.01
C PRO A 55 3.38 -18.42 -1.03
N GLU A 56 4.09 -19.52 -0.76
CA GLU A 56 5.14 -20.03 -1.65
C GLU A 56 4.59 -20.51 -3.00
N THR A 57 3.35 -21.00 -3.03
CA THR A 57 2.69 -21.51 -4.23
C THR A 57 1.22 -21.09 -4.27
N GLY A 58 0.63 -21.08 -5.47
CA GLY A 58 -0.77 -20.70 -5.66
C GLY A 58 -0.96 -19.21 -5.92
N ASP A 59 -2.20 -18.82 -6.21
CA ASP A 59 -2.58 -17.45 -6.51
C ASP A 59 -3.09 -16.74 -5.25
N ALA A 60 -2.69 -15.48 -5.09
CA ALA A 60 -3.23 -14.60 -4.05
C ALA A 60 -3.24 -13.14 -4.53
N VAL A 61 -4.20 -12.37 -4.03
CA VAL A 61 -4.27 -10.92 -4.23
C VAL A 61 -4.25 -10.25 -2.87
N VAL A 62 -3.29 -9.36 -2.64
CA VAL A 62 -3.13 -8.66 -1.38
C VAL A 62 -3.23 -7.16 -1.62
N VAL A 63 -4.26 -6.54 -1.08
CA VAL A 63 -4.41 -5.09 -1.04
C VAL A 63 -3.94 -4.61 0.33
N LEU A 64 -2.90 -3.77 0.35
CA LEU A 64 -2.36 -3.15 1.55
C LEU A 64 -2.64 -1.66 1.52
N GLY A 65 -3.60 -1.20 2.33
CA GLY A 65 -3.81 0.21 2.61
C GLY A 65 -2.75 0.73 3.57
N LEU A 66 -2.00 1.76 3.15
CA LEU A 66 -1.07 2.45 4.02
C LEU A 66 -1.81 3.40 4.96
N ASN A 67 -1.23 3.70 6.12
CA ASN A 67 -1.72 4.70 7.05
C ASN A 67 -0.65 5.74 7.36
N LYS A 68 -1.10 6.87 7.90
CA LYS A 68 -0.22 7.93 8.41
C LYS A 68 0.69 7.41 9.52
N ALA A 69 1.96 7.80 9.46
CA ALA A 69 3.03 7.50 10.41
C ALA A 69 3.17 6.02 10.76
N GLN A 70 2.78 5.10 9.87
CA GLN A 70 2.90 3.67 10.12
C GLN A 70 4.36 3.23 10.29
N ALA A 71 4.52 2.04 10.87
CA ALA A 71 5.78 1.33 10.92
C ALA A 71 6.28 0.95 9.52
N ASP A 72 7.59 0.86 9.38
CA ASP A 72 8.21 0.28 8.19
C ASP A 72 7.85 -1.21 8.10
N LEU A 73 7.82 -1.74 6.88
CA LEU A 73 7.43 -3.12 6.63
C LEU A 73 8.25 -3.78 5.53
N ARG A 74 8.22 -5.10 5.54
CA ARG A 74 8.84 -5.98 4.54
C ARG A 74 7.78 -6.83 3.88
N ILE A 75 7.85 -6.96 2.57
CA ILE A 75 7.12 -7.95 1.80
C ILE A 75 8.12 -9.03 1.38
N LYS A 76 7.92 -10.25 1.89
CA LYS A 76 8.61 -11.47 1.45
C LYS A 76 7.75 -12.16 0.40
N CYS A 77 8.13 -12.01 -0.86
CA CYS A 77 7.39 -12.58 -1.98
C CYS A 77 8.35 -13.01 -3.10
N SER A 78 8.42 -14.32 -3.35
CA SER A 78 9.11 -14.91 -4.51
C SER A 78 8.13 -15.55 -5.51
N ASN A 79 6.87 -15.77 -5.08
CA ASN A 79 5.83 -16.34 -5.91
C ASN A 79 5.25 -15.28 -6.87
N ASN A 80 5.53 -15.42 -8.16
CA ASN A 80 5.10 -14.47 -9.19
C ASN A 80 3.59 -14.48 -9.48
N LYS A 81 2.83 -15.41 -8.88
CA LYS A 81 1.37 -15.46 -8.98
C LYS A 81 0.66 -14.56 -7.95
N VAL A 82 1.40 -14.10 -6.94
CA VAL A 82 0.85 -13.21 -5.93
C VAL A 82 0.88 -11.77 -6.43
N LYS A 83 -0.29 -11.12 -6.42
CA LYS A 83 -0.47 -9.73 -6.84
C LYS A 83 -0.59 -8.84 -5.61
N TRP A 84 0.28 -7.85 -5.52
CA TRP A 84 0.27 -6.85 -4.47
C TRP A 84 -0.29 -5.53 -5.00
N VAL A 85 -1.19 -4.92 -4.23
CA VAL A 85 -1.67 -3.56 -4.46
C VAL A 85 -1.37 -2.75 -3.21
N ILE A 86 -0.42 -1.83 -3.28
CA ILE A 86 -0.11 -0.91 -2.19
C ILE A 86 -0.90 0.38 -2.42
N SER A 87 -1.86 0.67 -1.55
CA SER A 87 -2.77 1.80 -1.69
C SER A 87 -2.45 2.90 -0.68
N ALA A 88 -2.12 4.07 -1.21
CA ALA A 88 -1.96 5.32 -0.46
C ALA A 88 -2.77 6.46 -1.11
N SER A 89 -3.75 6.15 -1.97
CA SER A 89 -4.53 7.17 -2.68
C SER A 89 -5.40 8.04 -1.78
N HIS A 90 -5.72 7.55 -0.59
CA HIS A 90 -6.47 8.29 0.41
C HIS A 90 -5.58 9.25 1.22
N ILE A 91 -4.25 9.22 1.05
CA ILE A 91 -3.31 10.12 1.74
C ILE A 91 -2.84 11.22 0.75
N PRO A 92 -3.39 12.44 0.82
CA PRO A 92 -3.09 13.50 -0.14
C PRO A 92 -1.61 13.90 -0.08
N GLY A 93 -1.03 14.17 -1.26
CA GLY A 93 0.37 14.61 -1.37
C GLY A 93 1.42 13.53 -1.15
N MET A 94 1.02 12.27 -0.97
CA MET A 94 1.95 11.14 -0.90
C MET A 94 2.61 10.92 -2.27
N GLN A 95 3.93 10.80 -2.25
CA GLN A 95 4.77 10.45 -3.41
C GLN A 95 5.50 9.15 -3.12
N VAL A 96 5.95 8.46 -4.16
CA VAL A 96 6.71 7.22 -4.02
C VAL A 96 7.97 7.27 -4.86
N THR A 97 9.07 6.82 -4.29
CA THR A 97 10.33 6.55 -5.00
C THR A 97 10.78 5.13 -4.74
N LEU A 98 11.58 4.57 -5.65
CA LEU A 98 12.17 3.24 -5.51
C LEU A 98 13.68 3.38 -5.42
N THR A 99 14.27 2.76 -4.40
CA THR A 99 15.74 2.73 -4.19
C THR A 99 16.09 1.37 -3.62
N ASP A 100 16.97 0.61 -4.29
CA ASP A 100 17.48 -0.69 -3.80
C ASP A 100 16.40 -1.66 -3.28
N SER A 101 15.31 -1.83 -4.05
CA SER A 101 14.15 -2.66 -3.67
C SER A 101 13.34 -2.16 -2.47
N VAL A 102 13.54 -0.91 -2.08
CA VAL A 102 12.75 -0.21 -1.06
C VAL A 102 11.88 0.84 -1.73
N LEU A 103 10.57 0.71 -1.56
CA LEU A 103 9.63 1.78 -1.87
C LEU A 103 9.62 2.76 -0.70
N ASN A 104 9.96 4.01 -1.00
CA ASN A 104 9.92 5.12 -0.05
C ASN A 104 8.70 5.95 -0.36
N PHE A 105 7.66 5.82 0.47
CA PHE A 105 6.49 6.67 0.42
C PHE A 105 6.76 7.90 1.26
N GLN A 106 6.73 9.08 0.64
CA GLN A 106 7.07 10.32 1.30
C GLN A 106 5.98 11.37 1.12
N ARG A 107 5.70 12.11 2.18
CA ARG A 107 4.82 13.26 2.15
C ARG A 107 5.46 14.40 2.91
N HIS A 108 5.56 15.55 2.27
CA HIS A 108 5.92 16.79 2.94
C HIS A 108 4.66 17.42 3.54
N SER A 109 4.73 17.80 4.81
CA SER A 109 3.64 18.48 5.51
C SER A 109 4.11 19.89 5.85
N PRO A 110 3.34 20.95 5.55
CA PRO A 110 3.75 22.35 5.74
C PRO A 110 4.28 22.66 7.15
N ASP A 111 3.68 22.02 8.17
CA ASP A 111 3.98 22.29 9.58
C ASP A 111 4.70 21.14 10.32
N LYS A 112 5.15 20.08 9.61
CA LYS A 112 5.71 18.87 10.25
C LYS A 112 6.92 18.31 9.48
N LYS A 113 7.78 17.56 10.19
CA LYS A 113 8.83 16.73 9.59
C LYS A 113 8.25 15.88 8.45
N THR A 114 9.01 15.75 7.36
CA THR A 114 8.66 14.87 6.24
C THR A 114 8.33 13.47 6.75
N GLU A 115 7.15 13.00 6.40
CA GLU A 115 6.70 11.66 6.69
C GLU A 115 7.31 10.71 5.65
N ILE A 116 7.98 9.65 6.10
CA ILE A 116 8.61 8.64 5.24
C ILE A 116 8.18 7.26 5.72
N ILE A 117 7.59 6.46 4.85
CA ILE A 117 7.22 5.05 5.10
C ILE A 117 8.05 4.20 4.16
N LYS A 118 8.76 3.21 4.71
CA LYS A 118 9.60 2.30 3.91
C LYS A 118 8.95 0.94 3.79
N ILE A 119 8.87 0.45 2.55
CA ILE A 119 8.42 -0.89 2.23
C ILE A 119 9.54 -1.61 1.49
N THR A 120 10.19 -2.54 2.18
CA THR A 120 11.24 -3.38 1.58
C THR A 120 10.62 -4.58 0.91
N ILE A 121 11.01 -4.87 -0.33
CA ILE A 121 10.53 -6.04 -1.08
C ILE A 121 11.71 -6.97 -1.34
N THR A 122 11.63 -8.23 -0.89
CA THR A 122 12.79 -9.14 -0.94
C THR A 122 13.17 -9.61 -2.33
N ASP A 123 12.19 -9.80 -3.22
CA ASP A 123 12.41 -10.20 -4.61
C ASP A 123 11.52 -9.37 -5.54
N LEU A 124 11.96 -8.13 -5.75
CA LEU A 124 11.22 -7.14 -6.53
C LEU A 124 10.99 -7.57 -7.98
N LYS A 125 11.93 -8.33 -8.57
CA LYS A 125 11.86 -8.75 -9.97
C LYS A 125 10.74 -9.77 -10.18
N ASN A 126 10.52 -10.67 -9.22
CA ASN A 126 9.46 -11.68 -9.34
C ASN A 126 8.12 -11.23 -8.77
N THR A 127 8.10 -10.26 -7.84
CA THR A 127 6.86 -9.73 -7.26
C THR A 127 6.01 -8.98 -8.31
N GLN A 128 4.70 -9.24 -8.37
CA GLN A 128 3.76 -8.41 -9.12
C GLN A 128 3.22 -7.32 -8.20
N LEU A 129 3.41 -6.05 -8.57
CA LEU A 129 3.11 -4.92 -7.70
C LEU A 129 2.46 -3.76 -8.47
N ILE A 130 1.33 -3.29 -7.95
CA ILE A 130 0.68 -2.05 -8.34
C ILE A 130 0.73 -1.10 -7.15
N ILE A 131 1.09 0.16 -7.40
CA ILE A 131 1.06 1.23 -6.40
C ILE A 131 -0.05 2.18 -6.78
N GLN A 132 -0.97 2.43 -5.85
CA GLN A 132 -2.09 3.34 -6.04
C GLN A 132 -1.87 4.60 -5.20
N LEU A 133 -1.64 5.72 -5.88
CA LEU A 133 -1.54 7.06 -5.28
C LEU A 133 -2.74 7.91 -5.69
N ALA A 134 -2.89 9.08 -5.05
CA ALA A 134 -3.90 10.07 -5.43
C ALA A 134 -3.69 10.58 -6.87
N SER A 135 -2.44 10.56 -7.34
CA SER A 135 -2.05 10.95 -8.69
C SER A 135 -2.30 9.87 -9.76
N GLY A 136 -2.65 8.64 -9.36
CA GLY A 136 -2.94 7.55 -10.29
C GLY A 136 -2.33 6.21 -9.89
N LEU A 137 -2.35 5.27 -10.85
CA LEU A 137 -1.80 3.94 -10.71
C LEU A 137 -0.40 3.86 -11.31
N LEU A 138 0.51 3.22 -10.58
CA LEU A 138 1.90 3.03 -10.96
C LEU A 138 2.26 1.54 -10.88
N GLU A 139 3.25 1.15 -11.66
CA GLU A 139 3.85 -0.19 -11.62
C GLU A 139 5.39 -0.08 -11.61
N ILE A 140 6.05 -1.22 -11.44
CA ILE A 140 7.51 -1.30 -11.47
C ILE A 140 7.95 -1.86 -12.82
N ASP A 141 8.72 -1.05 -13.55
CA ASP A 141 9.51 -1.51 -14.69
C ASP A 141 10.61 -2.43 -14.17
N LYS A 142 10.37 -3.74 -14.25
CA LYS A 142 11.28 -4.78 -13.72
C LYS A 142 12.65 -4.79 -14.40
N LYS A 143 12.76 -4.25 -15.62
CA LYS A 143 14.01 -4.21 -16.38
C LYS A 143 14.92 -3.09 -15.88
N ASN A 144 14.35 -1.90 -15.71
CA ASN A 144 15.10 -0.71 -15.31
C ASN A 144 14.97 -0.38 -13.81
N LEU A 145 14.23 -1.20 -13.05
CA LEU A 145 13.97 -1.05 -11.61
C LEU A 145 13.52 0.36 -11.23
N ARG A 146 12.54 0.88 -11.97
CA ARG A 146 11.96 2.21 -11.77
C ARG A 146 10.45 2.14 -11.72
N ILE A 147 9.86 3.13 -11.06
CA ILE A 147 8.42 3.29 -11.00
C ILE A 147 7.97 4.01 -12.27
N ILE A 148 6.96 3.46 -12.94
CA ILE A 148 6.35 4.03 -14.14
C ILE A 148 4.83 4.10 -13.98
N PRO A 149 4.13 5.00 -14.67
CA PRO A 149 2.67 4.97 -14.73
C PRO A 149 2.17 3.63 -15.30
N LEU A 150 1.15 3.06 -14.67
CA LEU A 150 0.50 1.85 -15.17
C LEU A 150 -0.15 2.16 -16.51
N GLN A 151 0.36 1.53 -17.58
CA GLN A 151 -0.22 1.68 -18.90
C GLN A 151 -1.41 0.73 -19.04
N VAL A 152 -2.62 1.28 -19.05
CA VAL A 152 -3.81 0.47 -19.31
C VAL A 152 -4.20 0.60 -20.76
N ASN A 153 -4.26 -0.53 -21.47
CA ASN A 153 -4.82 -0.55 -22.80
C ASN A 153 -6.34 -0.27 -22.72
N VAL A 154 -6.72 0.93 -23.14
CA VAL A 154 -8.10 1.41 -23.11
C VAL A 154 -9.02 0.52 -23.96
N GLN A 155 -8.51 -0.07 -25.04
CA GLN A 155 -9.30 -0.98 -25.89
C GLN A 155 -9.74 -2.22 -25.11
N THR A 156 -8.83 -2.81 -24.32
CA THR A 156 -9.13 -3.98 -23.49
C THR A 156 -10.16 -3.68 -22.40
N LEU A 157 -10.16 -2.46 -21.84
CA LEU A 157 -11.19 -2.00 -20.91
C LEU A 157 -12.56 -1.82 -21.59
N LEU A 158 -12.57 -1.26 -22.79
CA LEU A 158 -13.79 -1.08 -23.58
C LEU A 158 -14.38 -2.43 -24.00
N ASP A 159 -13.55 -3.36 -24.45
CA ASP A 159 -13.98 -4.70 -24.85
C ASP A 159 -14.57 -5.47 -23.66
N ASN A 160 -13.93 -5.40 -22.48
CA ASN A 160 -14.45 -6.01 -21.25
C ASN A 160 -15.74 -5.33 -20.76
N ARG A 161 -15.90 -4.01 -20.93
CA ARG A 161 -17.17 -3.31 -20.65
C ARG A 161 -18.26 -3.72 -21.63
N ILE A 162 -17.95 -3.95 -22.90
CA ILE A 162 -18.91 -4.45 -23.90
C ILE A 162 -19.35 -5.87 -23.54
N ILE A 163 -18.44 -6.74 -23.08
CA ILE A 163 -18.78 -8.09 -22.61
C ILE A 163 -19.63 -8.06 -21.33
N ALA A 164 -19.30 -7.19 -20.37
CA ALA A 164 -20.09 -7.02 -19.15
C ALA A 164 -21.49 -6.43 -19.42
N ASN A 165 -21.61 -5.46 -20.34
CA ASN A 165 -22.89 -4.88 -20.76
C ASN A 165 -23.73 -5.83 -21.63
N LYS A 166 -23.12 -6.78 -22.35
CA LYS A 166 -23.88 -7.84 -23.04
C LYS A 166 -24.62 -8.75 -22.05
N ASN A 167 -24.11 -8.91 -20.83
CA ASN A 167 -24.69 -9.76 -19.79
C ASN A 167 -25.63 -9.02 -18.81
N HIS A 168 -25.62 -7.69 -18.81
CA HIS A 168 -26.56 -6.88 -18.03
C HIS A 168 -27.43 -6.03 -18.96
N LYS A 169 -28.62 -6.54 -19.28
CA LYS A 169 -29.72 -5.67 -19.74
C LYS A 169 -29.91 -4.59 -18.67
N THR A 170 -29.84 -3.34 -19.14
CA THR A 170 -30.15 -2.06 -18.46
C THR A 170 -29.07 -1.47 -17.55
N VAL A 171 -28.28 -0.53 -18.09
CA VAL A 171 -27.74 0.59 -17.29
C VAL A 171 -27.81 1.88 -18.13
N LYS A 172 -28.38 2.93 -17.52
CA LYS A 172 -28.51 4.30 -18.03
C LYS A 172 -27.14 4.87 -18.45
N ASN A 173 -27.14 5.56 -19.59
CA ASN A 173 -26.01 6.35 -20.09
C ASN A 173 -25.55 7.38 -19.05
N ILE A 174 -24.30 7.28 -18.61
CA ILE A 174 -23.59 8.39 -17.96
C ILE A 174 -22.74 9.04 -19.04
N TYR A 175 -23.13 10.25 -19.45
CA TYR A 175 -22.35 11.09 -20.35
C TYR A 175 -21.13 11.65 -19.59
N LEU A 176 -19.93 11.30 -20.03
CA LEU A 176 -18.71 12.03 -19.67
C LEU A 176 -18.49 13.12 -20.73
N ASN A 177 -18.79 14.37 -20.37
CA ASN A 177 -18.36 15.53 -21.13
C ASN A 177 -16.84 15.66 -20.97
N ILE A 178 -16.11 15.39 -22.05
CA ILE A 178 -14.69 15.74 -22.16
C ILE A 178 -14.63 17.06 -22.94
N PRO A 179 -14.15 18.17 -22.34
CA PRO A 179 -13.88 19.39 -23.10
C PRO A 179 -12.69 19.14 -24.02
N LYS A 180 -12.83 19.47 -25.30
CA LYS A 180 -11.71 19.51 -26.24
C LYS A 180 -10.83 20.72 -25.93
N ALA A 181 -9.53 20.49 -25.83
CA ALA A 181 -8.50 21.49 -26.12
C ALA A 181 -7.94 21.18 -27.50
#